data_AF-A0A359MTQ0-F1
#
_entry.id   AF-A0A359MTQ0-F1
#
_cell.length_a   1.000
_cell.length_b   1.000
_cell.length_c   1.000
_cell.angle_alpha   90.00
_cell.angle_beta   90.00
_cell.angle_gamma   90.00
#
_symmetry.space_group_name_H-M   'P 1'
#
loop_
_entity.id
_entity.type
_entity.pdbx_description
1 polymer ?
#
loop_
_entity_poly.entity_id
_entity_poly.type
_entity_poly.pdbx_seq_one_letter_code
_entity_poly.pdbx_strand_id
1 'polypeptide(L)'
;MQEAGFDYIALGHIHKPEIINDRMAYAGSLEPLDKNEVGERGYILGEIVTTNEGLKKTNIRFVPSSFREYKKITLTADSSTTNGSLKDQAQKAMKDHGEHNIYLFEIQGVREEGVRFDKEGIKAIGNVLEVVDKSVPDYDFDAIYRDNTDNLIGLFIQKIRENADQGDVAKKALYYGLEALLGARDQ
;
A
#
# COMPACT_ATOMS: atom_id res chain seq x y z
N MET A 1 -4.49 10.78 -34.54
CA MET A 1 -3.82 11.88 -33.81
C MET A 1 -2.49 12.29 -34.44
N GLN A 2 -1.62 11.37 -34.86
CA GLN A 2 -0.38 11.71 -35.59
C GLN A 2 -0.64 12.49 -36.90
N GLU A 3 -1.78 12.24 -37.55
CA GLU A 3 -2.23 12.92 -38.78
C GLU A 3 -2.75 14.36 -38.58
N ALA A 4 -2.94 14.82 -37.34
CA ALA A 4 -3.49 16.16 -37.09
C ALA A 4 -2.45 17.29 -37.19
N GLY A 5 -1.16 16.96 -37.40
CA GLY A 5 -0.11 17.93 -37.67
C GLY A 5 0.40 18.75 -36.47
N PHE A 6 0.08 18.36 -35.23
CA PHE A 6 0.56 19.04 -34.03
C PHE A 6 2.04 18.72 -33.74
N ASP A 7 2.82 19.75 -33.41
CA ASP A 7 4.22 19.60 -32.99
C ASP A 7 4.34 19.00 -31.57
N TYR A 8 3.34 19.27 -30.73
CA TYR A 8 3.19 18.75 -29.37
C TYR A 8 1.71 18.74 -28.97
N ILE A 9 1.30 17.75 -28.20
CA ILE A 9 -0.06 17.59 -27.66
C ILE A 9 0.03 17.59 -26.13
N ALA A 10 -0.34 18.72 -25.52
CA ALA A 10 -0.39 18.89 -24.08
C ALA A 10 -1.75 18.41 -23.54
N LEU A 11 -1.77 17.27 -22.85
CA LEU A 11 -2.98 16.73 -22.25
C LEU A 11 -3.11 17.15 -20.78
N GLY A 12 -4.33 17.14 -20.25
CA GLY A 12 -4.66 17.49 -18.87
C GLY A 12 -5.74 16.58 -18.29
N HIS A 13 -6.38 16.98 -17.19
CA HIS A 13 -7.41 16.23 -16.44
C HIS A 13 -6.91 15.02 -15.65
N ILE A 14 -6.00 14.22 -16.19
CA ILE A 14 -5.36 13.12 -15.45
C ILE A 14 -4.25 13.67 -14.55
N HIS A 15 -4.34 13.43 -13.24
CA HIS A 15 -3.38 13.95 -12.26
C HIS A 15 -2.07 13.15 -12.20
N LYS A 16 -2.06 11.90 -12.70
CA LYS A 16 -0.85 11.10 -12.82
C LYS A 16 -0.04 11.58 -14.04
N PRO A 17 1.22 12.00 -13.89
CA PRO A 17 2.06 12.36 -15.03
C PRO A 17 2.33 11.13 -15.90
N GLU A 18 2.23 11.29 -17.21
CA GLU A 18 2.47 10.22 -18.17
C GLU A 18 2.94 10.79 -19.52
N ILE A 19 4.13 10.36 -19.95
CA ILE A 19 4.63 10.63 -21.31
C ILE A 19 4.17 9.49 -22.20
N ILE A 20 3.27 9.78 -23.14
CA ILE A 20 2.73 8.78 -24.08
C ILE A 20 3.71 8.57 -25.23
N ASN A 21 4.34 9.65 -25.71
CA ASN A 21 5.43 9.65 -26.68
C ASN A 21 6.16 11.01 -26.65
N ASP A 22 7.21 11.16 -27.47
CA ASP A 22 8.04 12.37 -27.57
C ASP A 22 7.29 13.68 -27.86
N ARG A 23 6.01 13.59 -28.24
CA ARG A 23 5.16 14.73 -28.61
C ARG A 23 3.84 14.77 -27.86
N MET A 24 3.64 13.94 -26.84
CA MET A 24 2.36 13.86 -26.15
C MET A 24 2.54 13.40 -24.71
N ALA A 25 2.01 14.18 -23.77
CA ALA A 25 2.03 13.82 -22.37
C ALA A 25 0.82 14.38 -21.61
N TYR A 26 0.37 13.64 -20.60
CA TYR A 26 -0.37 14.19 -19.46
C TYR A 26 0.63 14.79 -18.49
N ALA A 27 0.52 16.09 -18.21
CA ALA A 27 1.44 16.75 -17.29
C ALA A 27 1.28 16.29 -15.83
N GLY A 28 0.10 15.76 -15.48
CA GLY A 28 -0.24 15.47 -14.10
C GLY A 28 -0.53 16.72 -13.28
N SER A 29 -0.56 16.55 -11.96
CA SER A 29 -0.60 17.63 -10.98
C SER A 29 0.82 18.01 -10.53
N LEU A 30 0.98 19.23 -9.98
CA LEU A 30 2.24 19.68 -9.36
C LEU A 30 2.46 19.08 -7.97
N GLU A 31 1.36 18.84 -7.25
CA GLU A 31 1.31 18.23 -5.91
C GLU A 31 0.23 17.13 -5.91
N PRO A 32 0.34 16.11 -5.06
CA PRO A 32 -0.69 15.08 -4.97
C PRO A 32 -1.95 15.67 -4.32
N LEU A 33 -3.11 15.41 -4.92
CA LEU A 33 -4.39 15.95 -4.48
C LEU A 33 -5.16 15.01 -3.54
N ASP A 34 -4.85 13.71 -3.59
CA ASP A 34 -5.46 12.71 -2.71
C ASP A 34 -4.47 11.62 -2.27
N LYS A 35 -4.81 10.88 -1.21
CA LYS A 35 -3.95 9.88 -0.57
C LYS A 35 -3.58 8.67 -1.45
N ASN A 36 -4.26 8.49 -2.57
CA ASN A 36 -3.98 7.44 -3.55
C ASN A 36 -3.05 7.93 -4.67
N GLU A 37 -2.82 9.23 -4.77
CA GLU A 37 -1.85 9.83 -5.67
C GLU A 37 -0.42 9.69 -5.13
N VAL A 38 0.08 8.44 -5.12
CA VAL A 38 1.46 8.12 -4.77
C VAL A 38 2.41 8.40 -5.95
N GLY A 39 3.69 8.55 -5.65
CA GLY A 39 4.76 8.81 -6.62
C GLY A 39 4.94 10.29 -6.98
N GLU A 40 5.96 10.56 -7.78
CA GLU A 40 6.42 11.91 -8.11
C GLU A 40 5.34 12.75 -8.81
N ARG A 41 5.31 14.04 -8.47
CA ARG A 41 4.47 15.06 -9.12
C ARG A 41 5.34 16.22 -9.58
N GLY A 42 4.85 16.98 -10.56
CA GLY A 42 5.67 17.98 -11.22
C GLY A 42 5.09 18.40 -12.56
N TYR A 43 5.96 18.67 -13.53
CA TYR A 43 5.56 19.21 -14.82
C TYR A 43 6.37 18.61 -15.96
N ILE A 44 5.90 18.84 -17.20
CA ILE A 44 6.63 18.48 -18.41
C ILE A 44 7.40 19.70 -18.89
N LEU A 45 8.72 19.54 -19.01
CA LEU A 45 9.58 20.50 -19.70
C LEU A 45 9.76 20.02 -21.14
N GLY A 46 9.40 20.87 -22.10
CA GLY A 46 9.52 20.58 -23.52
C GLY A 46 10.32 21.63 -24.27
N GLU A 47 11.07 21.20 -25.28
CA GLU A 47 11.77 22.05 -26.24
C GLU A 47 11.41 21.62 -27.66
N ILE A 48 11.13 22.59 -28.52
CA ILE A 48 10.89 22.37 -29.96
C ILE A 48 11.95 23.13 -30.73
N VAL A 49 12.84 22.39 -31.39
CA VAL A 49 13.92 22.94 -32.20
C VAL A 49 13.58 22.77 -33.68
N THR A 50 13.71 23.86 -34.44
CA THR A 50 13.63 23.80 -35.91
C THR A 50 15.04 23.72 -36.46
N THR A 51 15.34 22.65 -37.18
CA THR A 51 16.63 22.48 -37.86
C THR A 51 16.75 23.46 -39.04
N ASN A 52 17.97 23.66 -39.55
CA ASN A 52 18.22 24.51 -40.72
C ASN A 52 17.48 24.02 -41.99
N GLU A 53 17.09 22.74 -42.02
CA GLU A 53 16.31 22.10 -43.09
C GLU A 53 14.79 22.27 -42.90
N GLY A 54 14.35 23.00 -41.87
CA GLY A 54 12.94 23.22 -41.54
C GLY A 54 12.25 22.07 -40.80
N LEU A 55 12.96 20.97 -40.51
CA LEU A 55 12.42 19.86 -39.73
C LEU A 55 12.31 20.27 -38.25
N LYS A 56 11.12 20.04 -37.66
CA LYS A 56 10.87 20.26 -36.22
C LYS A 56 11.15 19.00 -35.42
N LYS A 57 11.96 19.14 -34.37
CA LYS A 57 12.25 18.11 -33.38
C LYS A 57 11.71 18.55 -32.03
N THR A 58 10.82 17.76 -31.45
CA THR A 58 10.26 17.96 -30.11
C THR A 58 10.97 17.02 -29.16
N ASN A 59 11.39 17.53 -28.01
CA ASN A 59 11.90 16.73 -26.91
C ASN A 59 11.18 17.15 -25.64
N ILE A 60 10.64 16.19 -24.90
CA ILE A 60 9.95 16.44 -23.64
C ILE A 60 10.50 15.52 -22.56
N ARG A 61 10.49 16.00 -21.32
CA ARG A 61 10.82 15.20 -20.14
C ARG A 61 9.99 15.63 -18.95
N PHE A 62 9.75 14.70 -18.06
CA PHE A 62 9.15 14.99 -16.77
C PHE A 62 10.19 15.61 -15.83
N VAL A 63 9.77 16.60 -15.05
CA VAL A 63 10.57 17.25 -14.02
C VAL A 63 9.82 17.13 -12.69
N PRO A 64 10.30 16.29 -11.76
CA PRO A 64 9.74 16.20 -10.42
C PRO A 64 9.86 17.56 -9.71
N SER A 65 8.76 18.01 -9.10
CA SER A 65 8.70 19.33 -8.48
C SER A 65 7.78 19.40 -7.26
N SER A 66 7.21 18.27 -6.81
CA SER A 66 6.40 18.22 -5.59
C SER A 66 7.23 18.50 -4.34
N PHE A 67 6.66 19.26 -3.42
CA PHE A 67 7.21 19.46 -2.09
C PHE A 67 6.92 18.27 -1.17
N ARG A 68 5.79 17.56 -1.37
CA ARG A 68 5.43 16.37 -0.59
C ARG A 68 4.85 15.27 -1.46
N GLU A 69 5.05 14.04 -1.02
CA GLU A 69 4.41 12.85 -1.56
C GLU A 69 3.62 12.10 -0.48
N TYR A 70 2.61 11.36 -0.90
CA TYR A 70 2.04 10.29 -0.08
C TYR A 70 2.89 9.02 -0.23
N LYS A 71 3.42 8.50 0.88
CA LYS A 71 4.22 7.26 0.92
C LYS A 71 3.41 6.16 1.61
N LYS A 72 3.09 5.11 0.86
CA LYS A 72 2.48 3.87 1.39
C LYS A 72 3.60 2.91 1.76
N ILE A 73 3.74 2.60 3.05
CA ILE A 73 4.84 1.77 3.59
C ILE A 73 4.27 0.64 4.44
N THR A 74 4.83 -0.55 4.26
CA THR A 74 4.49 -1.72 5.07
C THR A 74 5.36 -1.77 6.31
N LEU A 75 4.74 -1.95 7.48
CA LEU A 75 5.39 -2.27 8.73
C LEU A 75 5.24 -3.78 8.96
N THR A 76 6.34 -4.48 9.20
CA THR A 76 6.31 -5.93 9.34
C THR A 76 6.13 -6.30 10.80
N ALA A 77 5.17 -7.19 11.06
CA ALA A 77 4.89 -7.77 12.36
C ALA A 77 5.18 -9.28 12.35
N ASP A 78 5.73 -9.72 13.47
CA ASP A 78 5.84 -11.12 13.89
C ASP A 78 5.27 -11.28 15.31
N SER A 79 5.22 -12.52 15.79
CA SER A 79 4.67 -12.87 17.10
C SER A 79 5.44 -12.23 18.28
N SER A 80 6.62 -11.64 18.06
CA SER A 80 7.41 -10.91 19.06
C SER A 80 7.30 -9.39 18.95
N THR A 81 6.59 -8.90 17.94
CA THR A 81 6.50 -7.48 17.60
C THR A 81 5.71 -6.72 18.66
N THR A 82 6.31 -5.63 19.13
CA THR A 82 5.71 -4.71 20.12
C THR A 82 5.28 -3.40 19.48
N ASN A 83 4.42 -2.65 20.17
CA ASN A 83 4.07 -1.28 19.77
C ASN A 83 5.29 -0.36 19.63
N GLY A 84 6.29 -0.52 20.51
CA GLY A 84 7.55 0.20 20.40
C GLY A 84 8.28 -0.12 19.10
N SER A 85 8.42 -1.41 18.77
CA SER A 85 9.11 -1.82 17.54
C SER A 85 8.41 -1.34 16.26
N LEU A 86 7.08 -1.32 16.21
CA LEU A 86 6.35 -0.77 15.05
C LEU A 86 6.54 0.75 14.94
N LYS A 87 6.58 1.45 16.07
CA LYS A 87 6.87 2.89 16.10
C LYS A 87 8.28 3.18 15.57
N ASP A 88 9.26 2.38 15.99
CA ASP A 88 10.64 2.50 15.53
C ASP A 88 10.76 2.21 14.01
N GLN A 89 10.06 1.19 13.52
CA GLN A 89 9.98 0.90 12.08
C GLN A 89 9.38 2.08 11.30
N ALA A 90 8.28 2.66 11.78
CA ALA A 90 7.64 3.82 11.16
C ALA A 90 8.57 5.03 11.13
N GLN A 91 9.22 5.37 12.25
CA GLN A 91 10.18 6.47 12.32
C GLN A 91 11.38 6.25 11.40
N LYS A 92 11.89 5.02 11.31
CA LYS A 92 12.97 4.67 10.40
C LYS A 92 12.54 4.88 8.94
N ALA A 93 11.36 4.37 8.57
CA ALA A 93 10.82 4.56 7.22
C ALA A 93 10.65 6.04 6.87
N MET A 94 10.20 6.86 7.83
CA MET A 94 10.08 8.32 7.62
C MET A 94 11.43 9.00 7.37
N LYS A 95 12.47 8.58 8.07
CA LYS A 95 13.84 9.07 7.84
C LYS A 95 14.36 8.66 6.47
N ASP A 96 14.15 7.40 6.09
CA ASP A 96 14.65 6.84 4.83
C ASP A 96 13.93 7.43 3.60
N HIS A 97 12.64 7.79 3.74
CA HIS A 97 11.81 8.29 2.64
C HIS A 97 11.49 9.79 2.72
N GLY A 98 12.09 10.51 3.66
CA GLY A 98 11.95 11.96 3.84
C GLY A 98 10.83 12.34 4.83
N GLU A 99 11.22 12.97 5.93
CA GLU A 99 10.31 13.25 7.06
C GLU A 99 9.21 14.28 6.74
N HIS A 100 9.34 15.04 5.64
CA HIS A 100 8.36 16.02 5.18
C HIS A 100 7.17 15.40 4.42
N ASN A 101 7.32 14.15 3.94
CA ASN A 101 6.26 13.43 3.22
C ASN A 101 5.12 13.02 4.15
N ILE A 102 3.99 12.60 3.57
CA ILE A 102 2.82 12.14 4.31
C ILE A 102 2.72 10.61 4.22
N TYR A 103 2.60 9.93 5.35
CA TYR A 103 2.73 8.48 5.43
C TYR A 103 1.41 7.77 5.65
N LEU A 104 1.25 6.66 4.94
CA LEU A 104 0.20 5.68 5.13
C LEU A 104 0.88 4.35 5.47
N PHE A 105 0.76 3.93 6.72
CA PHE A 105 1.36 2.69 7.18
C PHE A 105 0.36 1.53 7.13
N GLU A 106 0.84 0.38 6.69
CA GLU A 106 0.08 -0.87 6.73
C GLU A 106 0.89 -1.91 7.50
N ILE A 107 0.38 -2.33 8.65
CA ILE A 107 0.99 -3.40 9.45
C ILE A 107 0.59 -4.74 8.81
N GLN A 108 1.57 -5.56 8.43
CA GLN A 108 1.37 -6.87 7.84
C GLN A 108 2.23 -7.92 8.54
N GLY A 109 1.81 -9.18 8.46
CA GLY A 109 2.52 -10.31 9.05
C GLY A 109 1.70 -10.97 10.15
N VAL A 110 2.37 -11.65 11.07
CA VAL A 110 1.71 -12.38 12.17
C VAL A 110 1.82 -11.58 13.46
N ARG A 111 0.87 -11.76 14.37
CA ARG A 111 0.90 -11.19 15.72
C ARG A 111 0.54 -12.26 16.74
N GLU A 112 0.92 -12.04 17.99
CA GLU A 112 0.43 -12.87 19.09
C GLU A 112 -1.09 -12.73 19.24
N GLU A 113 -1.75 -13.81 19.67
CA GLU A 113 -3.19 -13.79 19.95
C GLU A 113 -3.54 -12.74 21.02
N GLY A 114 -4.62 -12.00 20.81
CA GLY A 114 -5.06 -10.95 21.74
C GLY A 114 -4.29 -9.64 21.66
N VAL A 115 -3.12 -9.60 21.01
CA VAL A 115 -2.38 -8.34 20.80
C VAL A 115 -3.15 -7.43 19.86
N ARG A 116 -3.24 -6.15 20.26
CA ARG A 116 -3.76 -5.06 19.43
C ARG A 116 -2.69 -3.98 19.30
N PHE A 117 -2.30 -3.69 18.07
CA PHE A 117 -1.31 -2.66 17.82
C PHE A 117 -1.88 -1.25 18.03
N ASP A 118 -1.09 -0.41 18.69
CA ASP A 118 -1.41 0.99 18.98
C ASP A 118 -1.19 1.86 17.74
N LYS A 119 -2.20 1.90 16.89
CA LYS A 119 -2.24 2.72 15.67
C LYS A 119 -2.17 4.22 15.98
N GLU A 120 -2.74 4.66 17.10
CA GLU A 120 -2.76 6.07 17.47
C GLU A 120 -1.37 6.53 17.94
N GLY A 121 -0.63 5.66 18.61
CA GLY A 121 0.79 5.88 18.95
C GLY A 121 1.68 6.07 17.71
N ILE A 122 1.40 5.37 16.61
CA ILE A 122 2.09 5.56 15.32
C ILE A 122 1.64 6.86 14.65
N LYS A 123 0.34 7.17 14.63
CA LYS A 123 -0.16 8.44 14.08
C LYS A 123 0.43 9.66 14.79
N ALA A 124 0.63 9.55 16.11
CA ALA A 124 1.17 10.61 16.95
C ALA A 124 2.65 10.98 16.64
N ILE A 125 3.35 10.22 15.77
CA ILE A 125 4.69 10.58 15.29
C ILE A 125 4.65 11.89 14.46
N GLY A 126 3.52 12.18 13.81
CA GLY A 126 3.35 13.35 12.93
C GLY A 126 3.60 13.01 11.46
N ASN A 127 2.98 13.77 10.55
CA ASN A 127 2.97 13.49 9.11
C ASN A 127 2.46 12.06 8.73
N VAL A 128 1.75 11.39 9.62
CA VAL A 128 1.10 10.10 9.36
C VAL A 128 -0.39 10.34 9.18
N LEU A 129 -0.91 10.04 7.99
CA LEU A 129 -2.33 10.19 7.67
C LEU A 129 -3.14 8.96 8.09
N GLU A 130 -2.60 7.77 7.86
CA GLU A 130 -3.34 6.52 8.02
C GLU A 130 -2.43 5.41 8.56
N VAL A 131 -2.99 4.59 9.43
CA VAL A 131 -2.37 3.35 9.90
C VAL A 131 -3.44 2.27 9.86
N VAL A 132 -3.21 1.23 9.06
CA VAL A 132 -4.10 0.07 8.94
C VAL A 132 -3.37 -1.15 9.49
N ASP A 133 -4.06 -1.93 10.31
CA ASP A 133 -3.56 -3.22 10.76
C ASP A 133 -4.19 -4.33 9.91
N LYS A 134 -3.35 -5.01 9.12
CA LYS A 134 -3.67 -6.21 8.35
C LYS A 134 -2.87 -7.42 8.82
N SER A 135 -2.24 -7.35 10.00
CA SER A 135 -1.63 -8.52 10.61
C SER A 135 -2.69 -9.57 10.94
N VAL A 136 -2.24 -10.80 11.20
CA VAL A 136 -3.10 -11.92 11.55
C VAL A 136 -2.59 -12.64 12.82
N PRO A 137 -3.42 -13.11 13.78
CA PRO A 137 -2.92 -13.92 14.86
C PRO A 137 -2.22 -15.19 14.37
N ASP A 138 -1.15 -15.52 15.06
CA ASP A 138 -0.36 -16.73 14.84
C ASP A 138 -1.06 -17.94 15.48
N TYR A 139 -2.20 -18.34 14.90
CA TYR A 139 -2.96 -19.48 15.41
C TYR A 139 -2.23 -20.79 15.16
N ASP A 140 -1.95 -21.54 16.23
CA ASP A 140 -1.66 -22.96 16.14
C ASP A 140 -2.97 -23.74 15.93
N PHE A 141 -3.36 -23.88 14.66
CA PHE A 141 -4.58 -24.60 14.28
C PHE A 141 -4.60 -26.06 14.76
N ASP A 142 -3.43 -26.69 14.94
CA ASP A 142 -3.37 -28.07 15.43
C ASP A 142 -3.62 -28.13 16.94
N ALA A 143 -3.05 -27.21 17.72
CA ALA A 143 -3.36 -27.08 19.13
C ALA A 143 -4.84 -26.76 19.34
N ILE A 144 -5.36 -25.75 18.63
CA ILE A 144 -6.78 -25.37 18.72
C ILE A 144 -7.67 -26.57 18.35
N TYR A 145 -7.35 -27.33 17.31
CA TYR A 145 -8.13 -28.52 16.97
C TYR A 145 -8.11 -29.58 18.07
N ARG A 146 -6.93 -29.91 18.61
CA ARG A 146 -6.79 -30.90 19.70
C ARG A 146 -7.62 -30.53 20.93
N ASP A 147 -7.64 -29.25 21.28
CA ASP A 147 -8.33 -28.74 22.46
C ASP A 147 -9.85 -28.59 22.24
N ASN A 148 -10.33 -28.72 20.99
CA ASN A 148 -11.72 -28.48 20.61
C ASN A 148 -12.34 -29.64 19.82
N THR A 149 -11.78 -30.85 19.90
CA THR A 149 -12.23 -32.02 19.11
C THR A 149 -13.69 -32.40 19.31
N ASP A 150 -14.30 -32.01 20.42
CA ASP A 150 -15.67 -32.34 20.82
C ASP A 150 -16.67 -31.18 20.62
N ASN A 151 -16.27 -30.09 19.96
CA ASN A 151 -17.12 -28.91 19.79
C ASN A 151 -17.10 -28.33 18.36
N LEU A 152 -17.88 -27.26 18.15
CA LEU A 152 -18.07 -26.62 16.85
C LEU A 152 -16.76 -26.12 16.23
N ILE A 153 -15.79 -25.68 17.04
CA ILE A 153 -14.49 -25.20 16.58
C ILE A 153 -13.70 -26.36 15.95
N GLY A 154 -13.63 -27.51 16.62
CA GLY A 154 -12.95 -28.69 16.08
C GLY A 154 -13.63 -29.21 14.82
N LEU A 155 -14.97 -29.29 14.81
CA LEU A 155 -15.77 -29.67 13.64
C LEU A 155 -15.51 -28.74 12.44
N PHE A 156 -15.42 -27.43 12.68
CA PHE A 156 -15.12 -26.45 11.64
C PHE A 156 -13.72 -26.65 11.05
N ILE A 157 -12.69 -26.76 11.89
CA ILE A 157 -11.31 -27.00 11.45
C ILE A 157 -11.22 -28.30 10.63
N GLN A 158 -11.84 -29.38 11.13
CA GLN A 158 -11.89 -30.67 10.45
C GLN A 158 -12.52 -30.54 9.07
N LYS A 159 -13.68 -29.87 8.96
CA LYS A 159 -14.39 -29.72 7.68
C LYS A 159 -13.60 -28.92 6.65
N ILE A 160 -12.91 -27.85 7.06
CA ILE A 160 -12.07 -27.10 6.12
C ILE A 160 -10.88 -27.94 5.65
N ARG A 161 -10.24 -28.70 6.55
CA ARG A 161 -9.13 -29.60 6.19
C ARG A 161 -9.54 -30.74 5.24
N GLU A 162 -10.75 -31.26 5.38
CA GLU A 162 -11.30 -32.32 4.53
C GLU A 162 -11.69 -31.86 3.12
N ASN A 163 -12.10 -30.60 2.95
CA ASN A 163 -12.76 -30.13 1.72
C ASN A 163 -11.96 -29.11 0.91
N ALA A 164 -10.85 -28.59 1.44
CA ALA A 164 -10.07 -27.57 0.76
C ALA A 164 -8.72 -28.10 0.30
N ASP A 165 -8.33 -27.78 -0.93
CA ASP A 165 -6.93 -27.81 -1.34
C ASP A 165 -6.13 -26.99 -0.32
N GLN A 166 -4.98 -27.47 0.14
CA GLN A 166 -4.15 -26.84 1.19
C GLN A 166 -3.48 -25.51 0.73
N GLY A 167 -4.17 -24.72 -0.10
CA GLY A 167 -3.76 -23.39 -0.54
C GLY A 167 -4.28 -22.27 0.35
N ASP A 168 -4.03 -21.03 -0.10
CA ASP A 168 -4.32 -19.81 0.66
C ASP A 168 -5.80 -19.63 1.02
N VAL A 169 -6.72 -20.18 0.22
CA VAL A 169 -8.16 -20.10 0.50
C VAL A 169 -8.52 -20.89 1.75
N ALA A 170 -7.97 -22.10 1.92
CA ALA A 170 -8.18 -22.93 3.11
C ALA A 170 -7.64 -22.23 4.36
N LYS A 171 -6.43 -21.66 4.26
CA LYS A 171 -5.79 -20.94 5.37
C LYS A 171 -6.60 -19.71 5.78
N LYS A 172 -7.08 -18.92 4.82
CA LYS A 172 -7.96 -17.77 5.08
C LYS A 172 -9.30 -18.18 5.68
N ALA A 173 -9.89 -19.27 5.19
CA ALA A 173 -11.14 -19.80 5.74
C ALA A 173 -11.00 -20.25 7.19
N LEU A 174 -9.93 -20.99 7.51
CA LEU A 174 -9.59 -21.36 8.89
C LEU A 174 -9.44 -20.11 9.75
N TYR A 175 -8.65 -19.15 9.27
CA TYR A 175 -8.34 -17.93 10.00
C TYR A 175 -9.58 -17.09 10.33
N TYR A 176 -10.36 -16.67 9.32
CA TYR A 176 -11.54 -15.82 9.54
C TYR A 176 -12.67 -16.56 10.27
N GLY A 177 -12.84 -17.86 9.99
CA GLY A 177 -13.83 -18.68 10.69
C GLY A 177 -13.51 -18.85 12.16
N LEU A 178 -12.23 -19.08 12.50
CA LEU A 178 -11.80 -19.19 13.89
C LEU A 178 -11.87 -17.87 14.63
N GLU A 179 -11.47 -16.76 14.02
CA GLU A 179 -11.61 -15.43 14.62
C GLU A 179 -13.07 -15.14 14.99
N ALA A 180 -14.02 -15.47 14.10
CA ALA A 180 -15.44 -15.31 14.36
C ALA A 180 -15.96 -16.24 15.47
N LEU A 181 -15.54 -17.51 15.48
CA LEU A 181 -15.99 -18.50 16.47
C LEU A 181 -15.41 -18.24 17.87
N LEU A 182 -14.14 -17.85 17.96
CA LEU A 182 -13.49 -17.49 19.23
C LEU A 182 -14.07 -16.18 19.77
N GLY A 183 -14.26 -15.18 18.92
CA GLY A 183 -14.87 -13.90 19.32
C GLY A 183 -16.32 -13.98 19.77
N ALA A 184 -17.05 -15.03 19.38
CA ALA A 184 -18.40 -15.31 19.88
C ALA A 184 -18.42 -16.06 21.22
N ARG A 185 -17.33 -16.74 21.59
CA ARG A 185 -17.21 -17.48 22.86
C ARG A 185 -16.88 -16.56 24.05
N ASP A 186 -16.23 -15.44 23.77
CA ASP A 186 -15.79 -14.47 24.79
C ASP A 186 -16.85 -13.36 25.05
N GLN A 187 -18.08 -13.52 24.55
CA GLN A 187 -19.26 -12.67 24.80
C GLN A 187 -20.30 -13.39 25.66
#